data_AF-A0A2J6IE75-F1
#
_entry.id   AF-A0A2J6IE75-F1
#
_cell.length_a   1.000
_cell.length_b   1.000
_cell.length_c   1.000
_cell.angle_alpha   90.00
_cell.angle_beta   90.00
_cell.angle_gamma   90.00
#
_symmetry.space_group_name_H-M   'P 1'
#
loop_
_entity.id
_entity.type
_entity.pdbx_description
1 polymer ?
#
loop_
_entity_poly.entity_id
_entity_poly.type
_entity_poly.pdbx_seq_one_letter_code
_entity_poly.pdbx_strand_id
1 'polypeptide(L)' 'MKDFDFDLYFEVTSFTFATIVNGDWIPKNVRGNVFTTEITNLIRNSKRKQKIFFENIQAKGPDGTIRTLNSVNIEIQ' A
#
# COMPACT_ATOMS: atom_id res chain seq x y z
N MET A 1 9.41 -12.16 -34.82
CA MET A 1 8.63 -11.94 -33.58
C MET A 1 9.17 -10.66 -32.99
N LYS A 2 8.45 -9.55 -33.09
CA LYS A 2 8.88 -8.26 -32.52
C LYS A 2 8.64 -8.32 -31.02
N ASP A 3 9.65 -7.95 -30.26
CA ASP A 3 9.70 -7.96 -28.81
C ASP A 3 8.43 -7.38 -28.18
N PHE A 4 7.77 -8.20 -27.36
CA PHE A 4 6.57 -7.86 -26.61
C PHE A 4 7.00 -7.00 -25.41
N ASP A 5 7.22 -5.71 -25.63
CA ASP A 5 7.38 -4.73 -24.54
C ASP A 5 5.99 -4.26 -24.10
N PHE A 6 5.38 -4.99 -23.16
CA PHE A 6 4.25 -4.47 -22.40
C PHE A 6 4.78 -3.74 -21.18
N ASP A 7 5.17 -2.49 -21.40
CA ASP A 7 5.34 -1.49 -20.35
C ASP A 7 3.97 -1.18 -19.73
N LEU A 8 3.50 -2.11 -18.90
CA LEU A 8 2.20 -2.06 -18.26
C LEU A 8 2.33 -1.34 -16.91
N TYR A 9 2.07 -0.03 -16.92
CA TYR A 9 2.10 0.78 -15.71
C TYR A 9 0.74 0.79 -15.01
N PHE A 10 0.73 0.45 -13.73
CA PHE A 10 -0.43 0.62 -12.85
C PHE A 10 -0.19 1.77 -11.88
N GLU A 11 -1.19 2.62 -11.70
CA GLU A 11 -1.17 3.70 -10.72
C GLU A 11 -2.06 3.32 -9.52
N VAL A 12 -1.49 3.28 -8.32
CA VAL A 12 -2.27 3.09 -7.08
C VAL A 12 -3.13 4.32 -6.82
N THR A 13 -4.45 4.14 -6.73
CA THR A 13 -5.41 5.23 -6.52
C THR A 13 -5.89 5.31 -5.07
N SER A 14 -5.84 4.22 -4.31
CA SER A 14 -6.05 4.21 -2.85
C SER A 14 -5.55 2.93 -2.21
N PHE A 15 -5.34 2.95 -0.89
CA PHE A 15 -5.01 1.76 -0.09
C PHE A 15 -5.43 1.97 1.36
N THR A 16 -5.53 0.87 2.11
CA THR A 16 -5.63 0.87 3.56
C THR A 16 -4.27 0.48 4.14
N PHE A 17 -3.61 1.40 4.85
CA PHE A 17 -2.48 1.07 5.71
C PHE A 17 -3.01 0.54 7.03
N ALA A 18 -2.34 -0.46 7.61
CA ALA A 18 -2.61 -0.87 8.96
C ALA A 18 -1.37 -1.38 9.69
N THR A 19 -1.40 -1.30 11.01
CA THR A 19 -0.41 -1.86 11.93
C THR A 19 -1.05 -2.14 13.28
N ILE A 20 -0.40 -2.95 14.10
CA ILE A 20 -0.79 -3.15 15.50
C ILE A 20 -0.03 -2.15 16.38
N VAL A 21 -0.75 -1.40 17.21
CA VAL A 21 -0.18 -0.50 18.23
C VAL A 21 -0.79 -0.86 19.58
N ASN A 22 0.05 -1.26 20.54
CA ASN A 22 -0.39 -1.66 21.89
C ASN A 22 -1.48 -2.76 21.92
N GLY A 23 -1.52 -3.62 20.89
CA GLY A 23 -2.53 -4.68 20.75
C GLY A 23 -3.73 -4.29 19.89
N ASP A 24 -3.89 -3.00 19.59
CA ASP A 24 -5.00 -2.50 18.78
C ASP A 24 -4.64 -2.46 17.30
N TRP A 25 -5.59 -2.85 16.45
CA TRP A 25 -5.50 -2.69 15.00
C TRP A 25 -5.78 -1.26 14.59
N ILE A 26 -4.82 -0.61 13.94
CA ILE A 26 -4.91 0.80 13.53
C ILE A 26 -5.00 0.91 12.01
N PRO A 27 -6.20 0.93 11.40
CA PRO A 27 -6.38 1.11 9.97
C PRO A 27 -6.39 2.60 9.58
N LYS A 28 -5.79 2.92 8.44
CA LYS A 28 -5.74 4.25 7.83
C LYS A 28 -5.99 4.17 6.33
N ASN A 29 -7.13 4.70 5.88
CA ASN A 29 -7.45 4.78 4.47
C ASN A 29 -6.75 5.97 3.83
N VAL A 30 -6.12 5.73 2.69
CA VAL A 30 -5.38 6.73 1.93
C VAL A 30 -5.95 6.82 0.52
N ARG A 31 -6.15 8.06 0.07
CA ARG A 31 -6.43 8.38 -1.33
C ARG A 31 -5.13 8.82 -2.00
N GLY A 32 -4.82 8.22 -3.14
CA GLY A 32 -3.55 8.38 -3.86
C GLY A 32 -2.53 7.31 -3.47
N ASN A 33 -1.33 7.47 -4.02
CA ASN A 33 -0.19 6.55 -3.88
C ASN A 33 0.90 7.04 -2.90
N VAL A 34 0.62 8.09 -2.13
CA VAL A 34 1.59 8.72 -1.22
C VAL A 34 1.17 8.53 0.23
N PHE A 35 2.14 8.29 1.12
CA PHE A 35 1.88 8.21 2.55
C PHE A 35 1.47 9.58 3.13
N THR A 36 0.47 9.56 3.99
CA THR A 36 0.10 10.74 4.78
C THR A 36 1.15 10.99 5.87
N THR A 37 1.15 12.20 6.42
CA THR A 37 1.98 12.54 7.59
C THR A 37 1.70 11.62 8.78
N GLU A 38 0.45 11.23 8.99
CA GLU A 38 0.06 10.30 10.05
C GLU A 38 0.71 8.92 9.87
N ILE A 39 0.62 8.34 8.67
CA ILE A 39 1.26 7.05 8.36
C ILE A 39 2.78 7.15 8.51
N THR A 40 3.37 8.23 8.03
CA THR A 40 4.82 8.46 8.16
C THR A 40 5.24 8.50 9.63
N ASN A 41 4.44 9.13 10.50
CA ASN A 41 4.69 9.15 11.94
C ASN A 41 4.50 7.76 12.58
N LEU A 42 3.50 6.99 12.16
CA LEU A 42 3.31 5.60 12.62
C LEU A 42 4.52 4.73 12.25
N ILE A 43 5.01 4.83 11.02
CA ILE A 43 6.20 4.08 10.56
C ILE A 43 7.44 4.50 11.36
N ARG A 44 7.68 5.80 11.54
CA ARG A 44 8.84 6.31 12.30
C ARG A 44 8.84 5.88 13.77
N ASN A 45 7.67 5.75 14.37
CA ASN A 45 7.51 5.30 15.76
C ASN A 45 7.33 3.79 15.88
N SER A 46 7.35 3.05 14.78
CA SER A 46 7.23 1.59 14.79
C SER A 46 8.46 0.95 15.39
N LYS A 47 8.25 -0.14 16.14
CA LYS A 47 9.34 -0.92 16.70
C LYS A 47 9.97 -1.81 15.63
N ARG A 48 11.23 -2.19 15.86
CA ARG A 48 11.88 -3.26 15.10
C ARG A 48 11.00 -4.52 15.08
N LYS A 49 10.90 -5.16 13.92
CA LYS A 49 10.04 -6.31 13.60
C LYS A 49 8.54 -6.04 13.63
N GLN A 50 8.12 -4.78 13.74
CA GLN A 50 6.70 -4.44 13.64
C GLN A 50 6.21 -4.68 12.21
N LYS A 51 5.04 -5.30 12.10
CA LYS A 51 4.40 -5.62 10.83
C LYS A 51 3.47 -4.48 10.39
N ILE A 52 3.60 -4.11 9.13
CA ILE A 52 2.75 -3.16 8.43
C ILE A 52 2.02 -3.91 7.33
N PHE A 53 0.76 -3.58 7.15
CA PHE A 53 -0.14 -4.19 6.19
C PHE A 53 -0.63 -3.10 5.24
N PHE A 54 -0.60 -3.40 3.95
CA PHE A 54 -1.26 -2.62 2.90
C PHE A 54 -2.36 -3.48 2.30
N GLU A 55 -3.60 -3.07 2.50
CA GLU A 55 -4.81 -3.79 2.14
C GLU A 55 -5.68 -2.95 1.22
N ASN A 56 -6.69 -3.57 0.60
CA ASN A 56 -7.67 -2.89 -0.25
C ASN A 56 -7.02 -1.97 -1.31
N ILE A 57 -5.85 -2.35 -1.82
CA ILE A 57 -5.07 -1.55 -2.76
C ILE A 57 -5.85 -1.47 -4.08
N GLN A 58 -6.30 -0.27 -4.43
CA GLN A 58 -6.94 0.01 -5.71
C GLN A 58 -5.89 0.53 -6.67
N ALA A 59 -5.80 -0.06 -7.85
CA ALA A 59 -4.89 0.38 -8.89
C ALA A 59 -5.60 0.54 -10.24
N LYS A 60 -5.27 1.62 -10.95
CA LYS A 60 -5.75 1.90 -12.29
C LYS A 60 -4.74 1.41 -13.32
N GLY A 61 -5.19 0.53 -14.22
CA GLY A 61 -4.39 0.08 -15.35
C GLY A 61 -4.39 1.10 -16.51
N PRO A 62 -3.54 0.90 -17.53
CA PRO A 62 -3.52 1.75 -18.71
C PRO A 62 -4.78 1.59 -19.57
N ASP A 63 -5.54 0.51 -19.35
CA ASP A 63 -6.88 0.29 -19.91
C ASP A 63 -7.97 1.13 -19.22
N GLY A 64 -7.61 1.89 -18.18
CA GLY A 64 -8.52 2.71 -17.39
C GLY A 64 -9.33 1.95 -16.35
N THR A 65 -9.22 0.62 -16.29
CA THR A 65 -9.93 -0.21 -15.32
C THR A 65 -9.31 -0.07 -13.93
N ILE A 66 -10.15 -0.07 -12.90
CA ILE A 66 -9.72 -0.13 -11.50
C ILE A 66 -9.80 -1.58 -11.04
N ARG A 67 -8.72 -2.05 -10.43
CA ARG A 67 -8.61 -3.41 -9.92
C ARG A 67 -8.14 -3.38 -8.48
N THR A 68 -8.72 -4.25 -7.66
CA THR A 68 -8.21 -4.53 -6.31
C THR A 68 -7.01 -5.47 -6.44
N LEU A 69 -5.88 -5.06 -5.89
CA LEU A 69 -4.66 -5.87 -5.82
C LEU A 69 -4.59 -6.65 -4.50
N ASN A 70 -3.76 -7.69 -4.49
CA ASN A 70 -3.48 -8.46 -3.28
C ASN A 70 -2.82 -7.58 -2.22
N SER A 71 -3.09 -7.88 -0.95
CA SER A 71 -2.45 -7.20 0.17
C SER A 71 -0.94 -7.47 0.23
N VAL A 72 -0.20 -6.51 0.77
CA VAL A 72 1.26 -6.60 0.97
C VAL A 72 1.58 -6.41 2.45
N ASN A 73 2.42 -7.29 2.98
CA ASN A 73 2.87 -7.25 4.37
C ASN A 73 4.37 -6.98 4.42
N ILE A 74 4.78 -6.00 5.23
CA ILE A 74 6.17 -5.58 5.39
C ILE A 74 6.55 -5.64 6.87
N GLU A 75 7.81 -5.97 7.14
CA GLU A 75 8.38 -5.97 8.49
C GLU A 75 9.47 -4.89 8.62
N ILE A 76 9.35 -4.02 9.62
CA ILE A 76 10.36 -3.00 9.95
C ILE A 76 11.65 -3.65 10.44
N GLN A 77 12.80 -3.26 9.90
CA GLN A 77 14.12 -3.83 10.22
C GLN A 77 14.81 -3.19 11.42
#